data_AF-A0A6B2UNX2-F1
#
_entry.id   AF-A0A6B2UNX2-F1
#
_cell.length_a   1.000
_cell.length_b   1.000
_cell.length_c   1.000
_cell.angle_alpha   90.00
_cell.angle_beta   90.00
_cell.angle_gamma   90.00
#
_symmetry.space_group_name_H-M   'P 1'
#
loop_
_entity.id
_entity.type
_entity.pdbx_description
1 polymer ?
#
loop_
_entity_poly.entity_id
_entity_poly.type
_entity_poly.pdbx_seq_one_letter_code
_entity_poly.pdbx_strand_id
1 'polypeptide(L)'
;AAAGAQPEDPVPWRLALDAARGTGAAHDVFADLWERAVRRSPHHDGSHVSALLYLSASWHGSHGECFDFAERAAEDALPGSLSQALPLRAAYLWLRADGAGEVVSRARVVEAAERAQALSARFAEGDPWPAEVRNLLVYVLVRLRAWDAALQEVRRVGPLVTSFPWARLSDDPLAQFMDVRDGVRIEVAAATPLREAHS
;
A
#
# COMPACT_ATOMS: atom_id res chain seq x y z
N ALA A 1 16.38 9.57 -30.48
CA ALA A 1 17.40 8.51 -30.36
C ALA A 1 16.90 7.51 -29.34
N ALA A 2 16.50 6.31 -29.77
CA ALA A 2 16.08 5.23 -28.87
C ALA A 2 17.34 4.51 -28.39
N ALA A 3 17.72 4.75 -27.13
CA ALA A 3 18.70 3.91 -26.45
C ALA A 3 18.12 2.49 -26.37
N GLY A 4 18.94 1.48 -26.70
CA GLY A 4 18.52 0.08 -26.66
C GLY A 4 17.97 -0.26 -25.28
N ALA A 5 16.66 -0.49 -25.20
CA ALA A 5 16.03 -0.99 -24.00
C ALA A 5 16.72 -2.32 -23.65
N GLN A 6 17.32 -2.40 -22.47
CA GLN A 6 17.83 -3.66 -21.98
C GLN A 6 16.67 -4.67 -21.99
N PRO A 7 16.89 -5.93 -22.37
CA PRO A 7 15.82 -6.94 -22.41
C PRO A 7 15.02 -7.05 -21.10
N GLU A 8 15.65 -6.68 -19.98
CA GLU A 8 15.10 -6.70 -18.63
C GLU A 8 14.52 -5.35 -18.16
N ASP A 9 14.46 -4.33 -19.02
CA ASP A 9 13.90 -3.02 -18.66
C ASP A 9 12.40 -3.15 -18.30
N PRO A 10 12.00 -2.90 -17.04
CA PRO A 10 10.62 -3.05 -16.62
C PRO A 10 9.73 -1.86 -17.06
N VAL A 11 10.32 -0.74 -17.48
CA VAL A 11 9.59 0.51 -17.73
C VAL A 11 8.55 0.36 -18.85
N PRO A 12 8.85 -0.21 -20.04
CA PRO A 12 7.87 -0.38 -21.09
C PRO A 12 6.68 -1.25 -20.66
N TRP A 13 6.94 -2.29 -19.87
CA TRP A 13 5.91 -3.21 -19.39
C TRP A 13 5.00 -2.59 -18.35
N ARG A 14 5.56 -1.83 -17.39
CA ARG A 14 4.76 -1.04 -16.46
C ARG A 14 3.85 -0.06 -17.21
N LEU A 15 4.38 0.67 -18.18
CA LEU A 15 3.60 1.63 -18.97
C LEU A 15 2.49 0.94 -19.78
N ALA A 16 2.77 -0.24 -20.34
CA ALA A 16 1.77 -1.04 -21.03
C ALA A 16 0.65 -1.53 -20.10
N LEU A 17 0.98 -1.98 -18.88
CA LEU A 17 -0.01 -2.37 -17.87
C LEU A 17 -0.85 -1.16 -17.40
N ASP A 18 -0.22 -0.01 -17.18
CA ASP A 18 -0.92 1.23 -16.83
C ASP A 18 -1.87 1.69 -17.95
N ALA A 19 -1.44 1.59 -19.21
CA ALA A 19 -2.27 1.90 -20.37
C ALA A 19 -3.45 0.92 -20.51
N ALA A 20 -3.19 -0.39 -20.41
CA ALA A 20 -4.24 -1.42 -20.50
C ALA A 20 -5.28 -1.26 -19.38
N ARG A 21 -4.86 -0.92 -18.16
CA ARG A 21 -5.78 -0.56 -17.08
C ARG A 21 -6.57 0.71 -17.41
N GLY A 22 -5.90 1.77 -17.85
CA GLY A 22 -6.53 3.05 -18.17
C GLY A 22 -7.57 2.98 -19.31
N THR A 23 -7.42 2.04 -20.23
CA THR A 23 -8.36 1.81 -21.34
C THR A 23 -9.43 0.75 -21.04
N GLY A 24 -9.38 0.10 -19.87
CA GLY A 24 -10.31 -1.00 -19.53
C GLY A 24 -10.13 -2.23 -20.43
N ALA A 25 -8.88 -2.58 -20.73
CA ALA A 25 -8.56 -3.73 -21.59
C ALA A 25 -9.20 -5.02 -21.06
N ALA A 26 -9.58 -5.90 -21.99
CA ALA A 26 -10.10 -7.23 -21.66
C ALA A 26 -9.07 -8.04 -20.86
N HIS A 27 -9.58 -8.99 -20.05
CA HIS A 27 -8.78 -9.74 -19.09
C HIS A 27 -7.65 -10.57 -19.75
N ASP A 28 -7.91 -11.13 -20.92
CA ASP A 28 -6.93 -11.89 -21.72
C ASP A 28 -5.77 -11.00 -22.20
N VAL A 29 -6.08 -9.79 -22.67
CA VAL A 29 -5.09 -8.80 -23.09
C VAL A 29 -4.23 -8.36 -21.89
N PHE A 30 -4.86 -8.10 -20.74
CA PHE A 30 -4.14 -7.73 -19.53
C PHE A 30 -3.24 -8.88 -19.04
N ALA A 31 -3.74 -10.12 -19.07
CA ALA A 31 -3.01 -11.30 -18.65
C ALA A 31 -1.76 -11.57 -19.51
N ASP A 32 -1.83 -11.41 -20.84
CA ASP A 32 -0.66 -11.53 -21.71
C ASP A 32 0.40 -10.46 -21.40
N LEU A 33 -0.02 -9.21 -21.20
CA LEU A 33 0.90 -8.13 -20.81
C LEU A 33 1.55 -8.40 -19.45
N TRP A 34 0.76 -8.89 -18.49
CA TRP A 34 1.24 -9.27 -17.16
C TRP A 34 2.27 -10.39 -17.23
N GLU A 35 1.99 -11.47 -17.96
CA GLU A 35 2.91 -12.60 -18.11
C GLU A 35 4.23 -12.16 -18.76
N ARG A 36 4.17 -11.26 -19.73
CA ARG A 36 5.38 -10.67 -20.34
C ARG A 36 6.15 -9.84 -19.32
N ALA A 37 5.48 -8.99 -18.54
CA ALA A 37 6.11 -8.16 -17.52
C ALA A 37 6.84 -9.00 -16.46
N VAL A 38 6.17 -10.00 -15.90
CA VAL A 38 6.75 -10.88 -14.86
C VAL A 38 7.93 -11.68 -15.39
N ARG A 39 7.88 -12.17 -16.64
CA ARG A 39 9.01 -12.91 -17.23
C ARG A 39 10.29 -12.08 -17.35
N ARG A 40 10.20 -10.75 -17.56
CA ARG A 40 11.36 -9.85 -17.62
C ARG A 40 11.77 -9.38 -16.23
N SER A 41 10.80 -8.95 -15.43
CA SER A 41 11.11 -8.36 -14.13
C SER A 41 10.12 -8.86 -13.07
N PRO A 42 10.35 -10.08 -12.55
CA PRO A 42 9.44 -10.74 -11.61
C PRO A 42 9.20 -9.94 -10.32
N HIS A 43 10.14 -9.09 -9.94
CA HIS A 43 10.13 -8.34 -8.68
C HIS A 43 9.95 -6.83 -8.86
N HIS A 44 9.54 -6.37 -10.05
CA HIS A 44 9.32 -4.96 -10.29
C HIS A 44 8.03 -4.46 -9.63
N ASP A 45 8.19 -3.73 -8.53
CA ASP A 45 7.09 -3.25 -7.69
C ASP A 45 5.99 -2.52 -8.48
N GLY A 46 6.37 -1.58 -9.36
CA GLY A 46 5.40 -0.80 -10.13
C GLY A 46 4.49 -1.67 -11.02
N SER A 47 4.99 -2.77 -11.56
CA SER A 47 4.18 -3.67 -12.39
C SER A 47 3.18 -4.45 -11.54
N HIS A 48 3.60 -4.92 -10.36
CA HIS A 48 2.70 -5.57 -9.41
C HIS A 48 1.60 -4.62 -8.92
N VAL A 49 1.94 -3.35 -8.70
CA VAL A 49 0.97 -2.33 -8.33
C VAL A 49 -0.05 -2.08 -9.44
N SER A 50 0.38 -1.99 -10.70
CA SER A 50 -0.55 -1.83 -11.83
C SER A 50 -1.48 -3.04 -11.97
N ALA A 51 -0.96 -4.27 -11.80
CA ALA A 51 -1.76 -5.50 -11.79
C ALA A 51 -2.78 -5.53 -10.63
N LEU A 52 -2.34 -5.19 -9.41
CA LEU A 52 -3.23 -5.10 -8.25
C LEU A 52 -4.38 -4.11 -8.49
N LEU A 53 -4.09 -2.94 -9.07
CA LEU A 53 -5.11 -1.93 -9.36
C LEU A 53 -6.09 -2.39 -10.45
N TYR A 54 -5.63 -3.14 -11.45
CA TYR A 54 -6.50 -3.72 -12.48
C TYR A 54 -7.48 -4.73 -11.88
N LEU A 55 -7.00 -5.62 -11.00
CA LEU A 55 -7.80 -6.64 -10.31
C LEU A 55 -8.68 -6.08 -9.19
N SER A 56 -8.60 -4.78 -8.89
CA SER A 56 -9.42 -4.20 -7.83
C SER A 56 -10.90 -4.10 -8.24
N ALA A 57 -11.78 -4.09 -7.22
CA ALA A 57 -13.23 -3.98 -7.40
C ALA A 57 -13.71 -2.76 -8.19
N SER A 58 -12.89 -1.71 -8.25
CA SER A 58 -13.22 -0.49 -8.99
C SER A 58 -12.97 -0.60 -10.51
N TRP A 59 -12.36 -1.69 -10.98
CA TRP A 59 -11.97 -1.85 -12.38
C TRP A 59 -12.50 -3.15 -12.97
N HIS A 60 -11.90 -4.29 -12.62
CA HIS A 60 -12.24 -5.57 -13.27
C HIS A 60 -12.38 -6.78 -12.34
N GLY A 61 -11.98 -6.70 -11.07
CA GLY A 61 -12.03 -7.87 -10.16
C GLY A 61 -12.92 -7.68 -8.95
N SER A 62 -12.72 -8.53 -7.93
CA SER A 62 -13.32 -8.38 -6.61
C SER A 62 -12.28 -7.94 -5.56
N HIS A 63 -12.73 -7.54 -4.37
CA HIS A 63 -11.80 -7.30 -3.27
C HIS A 63 -11.10 -8.61 -2.84
N GLY A 64 -11.78 -9.75 -2.87
CA GLY A 64 -11.17 -11.07 -2.64
C GLY A 64 -10.04 -11.35 -3.63
N GLU A 65 -10.30 -11.27 -4.93
CA GLU A 65 -9.29 -11.51 -5.99
C GLU A 65 -8.10 -10.55 -5.88
N CYS A 66 -8.36 -9.28 -5.55
CA CYS A 66 -7.33 -8.28 -5.33
C CYS A 66 -6.41 -8.66 -4.15
N PHE A 67 -6.98 -9.13 -3.04
CA PHE A 67 -6.20 -9.62 -1.91
C PHE A 67 -5.44 -10.91 -2.22
N ASP A 68 -6.07 -11.88 -2.88
CA ASP A 68 -5.44 -13.16 -3.23
C ASP A 68 -4.19 -12.94 -4.11
N PHE A 69 -4.30 -12.08 -5.11
CA PHE A 69 -3.16 -11.65 -5.92
C PHE A 69 -2.09 -10.96 -5.08
N ALA A 70 -2.47 -10.02 -4.22
CA ALA A 70 -1.55 -9.24 -3.40
C ALA A 70 -0.75 -10.11 -2.42
N GLU A 71 -1.41 -11.07 -1.79
CA GLU A 71 -0.81 -12.00 -0.83
C GLU A 71 0.17 -12.92 -1.54
N ARG A 72 -0.23 -13.50 -2.69
CA ARG A 72 0.65 -14.34 -3.47
C ARG A 72 1.89 -13.58 -3.95
N ALA A 73 1.71 -12.38 -4.47
CA ALA A 73 2.82 -11.53 -4.90
C ALA A 73 3.76 -11.15 -3.75
N ALA A 74 3.22 -10.93 -2.53
CA ALA A 74 4.03 -10.66 -1.36
C ALA A 74 4.81 -11.89 -0.86
N GLU A 75 4.24 -13.10 -0.97
CA GLU A 75 4.92 -14.36 -0.64
C GLU A 75 6.08 -14.66 -1.58
N ASP A 76 5.89 -14.40 -2.88
CA ASP A 76 6.91 -14.63 -3.92
C ASP A 76 7.96 -13.48 -3.98
N ALA A 77 7.78 -12.41 -3.20
CA ALA A 77 8.67 -11.25 -3.21
C ALA A 77 9.99 -11.50 -2.47
N LEU A 78 11.09 -10.96 -3.02
CA LEU A 78 12.39 -10.99 -2.35
C LEU A 78 12.35 -10.32 -0.98
N PRO A 79 13.15 -10.78 0.01
CA PRO A 79 13.28 -10.14 1.31
C PRO A 79 13.61 -8.64 1.19
N GLY A 80 12.73 -7.78 1.72
CA GLY A 80 12.91 -6.32 1.69
C GLY A 80 12.36 -5.64 0.44
N SER A 81 11.77 -6.38 -0.50
CA SER A 81 11.03 -5.78 -1.61
C SER A 81 9.77 -5.07 -1.11
N LEU A 82 9.47 -3.91 -1.69
CA LEU A 82 8.23 -3.18 -1.42
C LEU A 82 6.97 -3.93 -1.85
N SER A 83 7.11 -4.92 -2.73
CA SER A 83 6.01 -5.80 -3.14
C SER A 83 5.47 -6.64 -1.98
N GLN A 84 6.22 -6.79 -0.88
CA GLN A 84 5.69 -7.38 0.36
C GLN A 84 4.54 -6.55 0.98
N ALA A 85 4.41 -5.26 0.62
CA ALA A 85 3.34 -4.38 1.06
C ALA A 85 2.13 -4.33 0.10
N LEU A 86 2.07 -5.16 -0.94
CA LEU A 86 0.89 -5.22 -1.82
C LEU A 86 -0.41 -5.53 -1.04
N PRO A 87 -0.44 -6.45 -0.05
CA PRO A 87 -1.65 -6.69 0.74
C PRO A 87 -2.13 -5.44 1.49
N LEU A 88 -1.20 -4.58 1.94
CA LEU A 88 -1.55 -3.30 2.56
C LEU A 88 -2.29 -2.38 1.58
N ARG A 89 -1.88 -2.39 0.31
CA ARG A 89 -2.56 -1.64 -0.75
C ARG A 89 -3.93 -2.22 -1.07
N ALA A 90 -4.11 -3.54 -1.08
CA ALA A 90 -5.42 -4.18 -1.18
C ALA A 90 -6.34 -3.76 0.00
N ALA A 91 -5.81 -3.78 1.23
CA ALA A 91 -6.50 -3.31 2.42
C ALA A 91 -6.93 -1.84 2.32
N TYR A 92 -6.05 -0.96 1.83
CA TYR A 92 -6.40 0.43 1.57
C TYR A 92 -7.56 0.56 0.58
N LEU A 93 -7.52 -0.16 -0.54
CA LEU A 93 -8.57 -0.08 -1.57
C LEU A 93 -9.93 -0.53 -1.01
N TRP A 94 -9.95 -1.63 -0.25
CA TRP A 94 -11.15 -2.11 0.41
C TRP A 94 -11.68 -1.13 1.48
N LEU A 95 -10.80 -0.61 2.34
CA LEU A 95 -11.17 0.40 3.34
C LEU A 95 -11.70 1.69 2.69
N ARG A 96 -11.17 2.10 1.53
CA ARG A 96 -11.64 3.28 0.79
C ARG A 96 -13.00 3.07 0.12
N ALA A 97 -13.35 1.83 -0.20
CA ALA A 97 -14.68 1.48 -0.68
C ALA A 97 -15.73 1.46 0.45
N ASP A 98 -15.34 1.70 1.71
CA ASP A 98 -16.19 1.69 2.90
C ASP A 98 -17.06 0.42 3.02
N GLY A 99 -16.51 -0.72 2.59
CA GLY A 99 -17.22 -2.01 2.61
C GLY A 99 -18.29 -2.16 1.52
N ALA A 100 -18.34 -1.27 0.53
CA ALA A 100 -19.15 -1.48 -0.67
C ALA A 100 -18.59 -2.68 -1.46
N GLY A 101 -19.27 -3.82 -1.39
CA GLY A 101 -18.91 -5.05 -2.10
C GLY A 101 -18.70 -6.25 -1.18
N GLU A 102 -17.78 -7.13 -1.58
CA GLU A 102 -17.47 -8.38 -0.90
C GLU A 102 -16.88 -8.15 0.51
N VAL A 103 -17.31 -8.99 1.47
CA VAL A 103 -16.83 -8.92 2.85
C VAL A 103 -15.45 -9.57 2.94
N VAL A 104 -14.39 -8.76 2.91
CA VAL A 104 -13.05 -9.20 3.27
C VAL A 104 -12.97 -9.33 4.79
N SER A 105 -12.33 -10.40 5.28
CA SER A 105 -12.18 -10.59 6.72
C SER A 105 -11.29 -9.51 7.34
N ARG A 106 -11.68 -9.00 8.51
CA ARG A 106 -10.84 -8.07 9.28
C ARG A 106 -9.46 -8.65 9.57
N ALA A 107 -9.35 -9.97 9.72
CA ALA A 107 -8.08 -10.67 9.93
C ALA A 107 -7.08 -10.42 8.78
N ARG A 108 -7.50 -10.52 7.51
CA ARG A 108 -6.62 -10.25 6.35
C ARG A 108 -6.09 -8.82 6.35
N VAL A 109 -6.92 -7.85 6.75
CA VAL A 109 -6.52 -6.43 6.86
C VAL A 109 -5.48 -6.23 7.97
N VAL A 110 -5.64 -6.92 9.11
CA VAL A 110 -4.67 -6.89 10.21
C VAL A 110 -3.35 -7.52 9.79
N GLU A 111 -3.39 -8.72 9.19
CA GLU A 111 -2.19 -9.42 8.70
C GLU A 111 -1.43 -8.59 7.64
N ALA A 112 -2.15 -7.91 6.74
CA ALA A 112 -1.57 -6.99 5.78
C ALA A 112 -0.85 -5.81 6.45
N ALA A 113 -1.43 -5.24 7.52
CA ALA A 113 -0.81 -4.18 8.30
C ALA A 113 0.44 -4.68 9.05
N GLU A 114 0.37 -5.84 9.69
CA GLU A 114 1.49 -6.46 10.40
C GLU A 114 2.67 -6.76 9.47
N ARG A 115 2.40 -7.33 8.28
CA ARG A 115 3.41 -7.58 7.25
C ARG A 115 4.09 -6.28 6.82
N ALA A 116 3.32 -5.21 6.58
CA ALA A 116 3.88 -3.92 6.21
C ALA A 116 4.65 -3.25 7.36
N GLN A 117 4.23 -3.41 8.62
CA GLN A 117 5.00 -2.94 9.78
C GLN A 117 6.35 -3.65 9.88
N ALA A 118 6.36 -4.97 9.68
CA ALA A 118 7.58 -5.77 9.66
C ALA A 118 8.52 -5.33 8.53
N LEU A 119 7.98 -5.07 7.33
CA LEU A 119 8.76 -4.51 6.22
C LEU A 119 9.30 -3.12 6.54
N SER A 120 8.46 -2.19 7.02
CA SER A 120 8.86 -0.82 7.38
C SER A 120 10.00 -0.78 8.41
N ALA A 121 9.99 -1.73 9.36
CA ALA A 121 11.01 -1.86 10.40
C ALA A 121 12.40 -2.24 9.87
N ARG A 122 12.50 -2.75 8.64
CA ARG A 122 13.79 -3.14 8.03
C ARG A 122 14.58 -1.94 7.49
N PHE A 123 13.93 -0.80 7.32
CA PHE A 123 14.53 0.42 6.78
C PHE A 123 14.78 1.43 7.90
N ALA A 124 15.79 2.29 7.71
CA ALA A 124 16.06 3.37 8.65
C ALA A 124 14.87 4.33 8.77
N GLU A 125 14.74 4.98 9.92
CA GLU A 125 13.77 6.07 10.09
C GLU A 125 14.07 7.19 9.08
N GLY A 126 13.04 7.75 8.44
CA GLY A 126 13.24 8.77 7.41
C GLY A 126 13.88 8.28 6.10
N ASP A 127 14.00 6.97 5.88
CA ASP A 127 14.36 6.41 4.57
C ASP A 127 13.27 6.75 3.51
N PRO A 128 13.62 7.40 2.38
CA PRO A 128 12.68 7.72 1.31
C PRO A 128 12.16 6.49 0.56
N TRP A 129 12.89 5.37 0.56
CA TRP A 129 12.52 4.18 -0.19
C TRP A 129 11.15 3.60 0.22
N PRO A 130 10.87 3.32 1.52
CA PRO A 130 9.56 2.84 1.95
C PRO A 130 8.53 3.97 2.17
N ALA A 131 8.82 5.24 1.86
CA ALA A 131 8.02 6.38 2.33
C ALA A 131 6.52 6.25 1.97
N GLU A 132 6.20 5.85 0.74
CA GLU A 132 4.80 5.65 0.32
C GLU A 132 4.13 4.51 1.09
N VAL A 133 4.84 3.41 1.35
CA VAL A 133 4.34 2.29 2.17
C VAL A 133 4.09 2.75 3.60
N ARG A 134 4.99 3.54 4.20
CA ARG A 134 4.83 4.06 5.56
C ARG A 134 3.61 4.98 5.68
N ASN A 135 3.43 5.90 4.73
CA ASN A 135 2.27 6.79 4.69
C ASN A 135 0.96 5.99 4.50
N LEU A 136 0.97 5.00 3.61
CA LEU A 136 -0.17 4.09 3.43
C LEU A 136 -0.49 3.30 4.71
N LEU A 137 0.55 2.83 5.42
CA LEU A 137 0.41 2.05 6.63
C LEU A 137 -0.20 2.88 7.77
N VAL A 138 0.20 4.14 7.92
CA VAL A 138 -0.44 5.08 8.86
C VAL A 138 -1.94 5.15 8.62
N TYR A 139 -2.36 5.32 7.37
CA TYR A 139 -3.80 5.36 7.03
C TYR A 139 -4.52 4.08 7.46
N VAL A 140 -3.99 2.91 7.11
CA VAL A 140 -4.62 1.61 7.42
C VAL A 140 -4.68 1.38 8.93
N LEU A 141 -3.62 1.68 9.67
CA LEU A 141 -3.58 1.53 11.13
C LEU A 141 -4.60 2.44 11.82
N VAL A 142 -4.76 3.68 11.35
CA VAL A 142 -5.79 4.61 11.83
C VAL A 142 -7.20 4.07 11.57
N ARG A 143 -7.45 3.54 10.36
CA ARG A 143 -8.75 2.90 10.05
C ARG A 143 -9.03 1.66 10.89
N LEU A 144 -7.99 0.92 11.27
CA LEU A 144 -8.07 -0.21 12.20
C LEU A 144 -8.18 0.20 13.68
N ARG A 145 -8.00 1.49 13.99
CA ARG A 145 -7.87 2.04 15.35
C ARG A 145 -6.71 1.44 16.16
N ALA A 146 -5.64 1.05 15.46
CA ALA A 146 -4.41 0.54 16.06
C ALA A 146 -3.49 1.72 16.43
N TRP A 147 -3.90 2.53 17.41
CA TRP A 147 -3.33 3.85 17.69
C TRP A 147 -1.84 3.84 18.08
N ASP A 148 -1.41 2.90 18.92
CA ASP A 148 0.00 2.77 19.30
C ASP A 148 0.90 2.43 18.11
N ALA A 149 0.46 1.50 17.27
CA ALA A 149 1.15 1.14 16.05
C ALA A 149 1.19 2.31 15.06
N ALA A 150 0.07 3.04 14.90
CA ALA A 150 0.00 4.23 14.07
C ALA A 150 0.98 5.31 14.57
N LEU A 151 1.08 5.53 15.89
CA LEU A 151 2.00 6.50 16.46
C LEU A 151 3.46 6.15 16.18
N GLN A 152 3.83 4.86 16.29
CA GLN A 152 5.17 4.42 15.93
C GLN A 152 5.47 4.64 14.44
N GLU A 153 4.51 4.33 13.57
CA GLU A 153 4.73 4.48 12.13
C GLU A 153 4.79 5.95 11.70
N VAL A 154 3.97 6.82 12.29
CA VAL A 154 4.05 8.28 12.12
C VAL A 154 5.45 8.81 12.47
N ARG A 155 6.09 8.29 13.52
CA ARG A 155 7.47 8.66 13.88
C ARG A 155 8.46 8.21 12.81
N ARG A 156 8.30 7.01 12.25
CA ARG A 156 9.15 6.47 11.17
C ARG A 156 9.00 7.22 9.85
N VAL A 157 7.80 7.71 9.54
CA VAL A 157 7.55 8.61 8.39
C VAL A 157 8.36 9.90 8.54
N GLY A 158 8.39 10.47 9.76
CA GLY A 158 9.11 11.70 10.02
C GLY A 158 8.65 12.84 9.08
N PRO A 159 9.56 13.49 8.34
CA PRO A 159 9.21 14.57 7.42
C PRO A 159 8.73 14.09 6.04
N LEU A 160 8.81 12.79 5.74
CA LEU A 160 8.57 12.25 4.39
C LEU A 160 7.10 11.96 4.12
N VAL A 161 6.29 13.02 4.06
CA VAL A 161 4.88 12.92 3.68
C VAL A 161 4.77 12.77 2.16
N THR A 162 4.09 11.73 1.70
CA THR A 162 3.91 11.44 0.27
C THR A 162 2.53 11.89 -0.24
N SER A 163 2.39 12.14 -1.53
CA SER A 163 1.07 12.48 -2.09
C SER A 163 0.05 11.35 -1.92
N PHE A 164 0.43 10.10 -2.21
CA PHE A 164 -0.40 8.94 -1.90
C PHE A 164 -0.15 8.48 -0.46
N PRO A 165 -1.18 8.14 0.34
CA PRO A 165 -2.60 8.09 0.00
C PRO A 165 -3.38 9.40 0.17
N TRP A 166 -2.76 10.43 0.76
CA TRP A 166 -3.47 11.62 1.29
C TRP A 166 -4.17 12.47 0.22
N ALA A 167 -3.60 12.57 -0.98
CA ALA A 167 -4.19 13.24 -2.14
C ALA A 167 -5.50 12.59 -2.64
N ARG A 168 -5.83 11.39 -2.15
CA ARG A 168 -7.12 10.73 -2.42
C ARG A 168 -8.19 11.05 -1.38
N LEU A 169 -7.85 11.83 -0.36
CA LEU A 169 -8.69 12.21 0.78
C LEU A 169 -8.89 13.73 0.85
N SER A 170 -7.89 14.51 0.45
CA SER A 170 -7.87 15.97 0.52
C SER A 170 -7.06 16.56 -0.64
N ASP A 171 -7.39 17.79 -1.03
CA ASP A 171 -6.61 18.60 -1.98
C ASP A 171 -5.30 19.14 -1.37
N ASP A 172 -5.17 19.08 -0.04
CA ASP A 172 -3.91 19.34 0.69
C ASP A 172 -3.43 18.06 1.40
N PRO A 173 -2.58 17.25 0.74
CA PRO A 173 -2.03 16.01 1.29
C PRO A 173 -1.24 16.21 2.59
N LEU A 174 -0.51 17.33 2.70
CA LEU A 174 0.34 17.60 3.86
C LEU A 174 -0.50 17.96 5.06
N ALA A 175 -1.46 18.88 4.91
CA ALA A 175 -2.39 19.22 5.98
C ALA A 175 -3.15 17.97 6.47
N GLN A 176 -3.63 17.14 5.53
CA GLN A 176 -4.34 15.90 5.87
C GLN A 176 -3.49 14.93 6.71
N PHE A 177 -2.21 14.76 6.38
CA PHE A 177 -1.32 13.93 7.19
C PHE A 177 -1.08 14.52 8.58
N MET A 178 -0.93 15.85 8.68
CA MET A 178 -0.69 16.55 9.93
C MET A 178 -1.88 16.40 10.89
N ASP A 179 -3.10 16.53 10.38
CA ASP A 179 -4.32 16.29 11.15
C ASP A 179 -4.39 14.85 11.66
N VAL A 180 -4.07 13.88 10.81
CA VAL A 180 -4.00 12.45 11.20
C VAL A 180 -2.96 12.24 12.29
N ARG A 181 -1.77 12.83 12.15
CA ARG A 181 -0.70 12.72 13.14
C ARG A 181 -1.13 13.28 14.50
N ASP A 182 -1.81 14.42 14.51
CA ASP A 182 -2.24 15.05 15.76
C ASP A 182 -3.42 14.28 16.38
N GLY A 183 -4.36 13.78 15.57
CA GLY A 183 -5.41 12.87 16.02
C GLY A 183 -4.87 11.59 16.66
N VAL A 184 -3.87 10.95 16.05
CA VAL A 184 -3.20 9.75 16.61
C VAL A 184 -2.58 10.04 17.98
N ARG A 185 -1.97 11.21 18.17
CA ARG A 185 -1.40 11.61 19.47
C ARG A 185 -2.46 11.78 20.54
N ILE A 186 -3.60 12.37 20.18
CA ILE A 186 -4.74 12.57 21.09
C ILE A 186 -5.31 11.21 21.52
N GLU A 187 -5.54 10.29 20.58
CA GLU A 187 -6.10 8.96 20.87
C GLU A 187 -5.17 8.13 21.79
N VAL A 188 -3.85 8.16 21.56
CA VAL A 188 -2.90 7.48 22.44
C VAL A 188 -2.86 8.12 23.84
N ALA A 189 -2.89 9.45 23.92
CA ALA A 189 -2.93 10.16 25.21
C ALA A 189 -4.21 9.83 25.99
N ALA A 190 -5.35 9.77 25.32
CA ALA A 190 -6.64 9.40 25.93
C ALA A 190 -6.67 7.95 26.43
N ALA A 191 -5.96 7.03 25.77
CA ALA A 191 -5.85 5.63 26.17
C ALA A 191 -4.83 5.38 27.30
N THR A 192 -3.93 6.34 27.57
CA THR A 192 -2.92 6.21 28.63
C THR A 192 -3.53 6.57 29.99
N PRO A 193 -3.63 5.63 30.95
CA PRO A 193 -4.13 5.96 32.29
C PRO A 193 -3.24 7.01 32.94
N LEU A 194 -3.83 8.08 33.50
CA LEU A 194 -3.11 8.98 34.39
C LEU A 194 -2.58 8.15 35.55
N ARG A 195 -1.25 8.01 35.66
CA ARG A 195 -0.64 7.39 36.83
C ARG A 195 -1.08 8.20 38.04
N GLU A 196 -1.92 7.62 38.90
CA GLU A 196 -2.16 8.18 40.22
C GLU A 196 -0.82 8.22 40.95
N ALA A 197 -0.33 9.45 41.14
CA ALA A 197 0.82 9.73 41.97
C ALA A 197 0.45 9.36 43.41
N HIS A 198 0.68 8.11 43.78
CA HIS A 198 0.60 7.69 45.17
C HIS A 198 1.72 8.39 45.94
N SER A 199 1.26 9.16 46.91
CA SER A 199 2.02 9.98 47.87
C SER A 199 2.73 9.13 48.92
#